data_AF-A0A937TYS7-F1
#
_entry.id   AF-A0A937TYS7-F1
#
_cell.length_a   1.000
_cell.length_b   1.000
_cell.length_c   1.000
_cell.angle_alpha   90.00
_cell.angle_beta   90.00
_cell.angle_gamma   90.00
#
_symmetry.space_group_name_H-M   'P 1'
#
loop_
_entity.id
_entity.type
_entity.pdbx_description
1 polymer ?
#
loop_
_entity_poly.entity_id
_entity_poly.type
_entity_poly.pdbx_seq_one_letter_code
_entity_poly.pdbx_strand_id
1 'polypeptide(L)'
;MSTVKNVKILTWLEICTVVVVILVVRFYVSPLQLGAATRGMIDGILFTPGTSSILLDGQVLKVGDEIYGVEVVEIDKRIVTFEKNGKRWEQRVRERPNPAWDEPDPRCEHNADDL
;
A
#
# COMPACT_ATOMS: atom_id res chain seq x y z
N MET A 1 46.60 -33.33 -12.00
CA MET A 1 45.15 -33.11 -12.21
C MET A 1 44.51 -32.66 -10.87
N SER A 2 44.80 -31.43 -10.40
CA SER A 2 44.33 -30.96 -9.07
C SER A 2 43.96 -29.46 -9.01
N THR A 3 44.32 -28.68 -10.04
CA THR A 3 44.15 -27.21 -10.02
C THR A 3 42.74 -26.73 -10.39
N VAL A 4 41.93 -27.57 -11.05
CA VAL A 4 40.61 -27.18 -11.59
C VAL A 4 39.50 -27.16 -10.52
N LYS A 5 39.65 -27.92 -9.43
CA LYS A 5 38.62 -28.00 -8.36
C LYS A 5 38.59 -26.75 -7.48
N ASN A 6 39.75 -26.15 -7.23
CA ASN A 6 39.87 -25.00 -6.31
C ASN A 6 39.36 -23.70 -6.94
N VAL A 7 39.43 -23.57 -8.27
CA VAL A 7 38.90 -22.39 -8.99
C VAL A 7 37.37 -22.37 -8.97
N LYS A 8 36.70 -23.53 -9.06
CA LYS A 8 35.24 -23.63 -8.97
C LYS A 8 34.68 -23.27 -7.59
N ILE A 9 35.46 -23.53 -6.54
CA ILE A 9 35.09 -23.22 -5.16
C ILE A 9 35.21 -21.71 -4.88
N LEU A 10 36.24 -21.06 -5.42
CA LEU A 10 36.40 -19.61 -5.28
C LEU A 10 35.27 -18.83 -6.00
N THR A 11 34.86 -19.27 -7.20
CA THR A 11 33.78 -18.59 -7.92
C THR A 11 32.40 -18.78 -7.29
N TRP A 12 32.16 -19.91 -6.61
CA TRP A 12 30.93 -20.12 -5.84
C TRP A 12 30.85 -19.23 -4.60
N LEU A 13 31.98 -18.99 -3.93
CA LEU A 13 32.03 -18.14 -2.72
C LEU A 13 31.68 -16.69 -3.04
N GLU A 14 32.24 -16.13 -4.11
CA GLU A 14 31.96 -14.77 -4.60
C GLU A 14 30.48 -14.56 -4.98
N ILE A 15 29.88 -15.57 -5.62
CA ILE A 15 28.45 -15.51 -5.97
C ILE A 15 27.59 -15.54 -4.71
N CYS A 16 27.94 -16.37 -3.72
CA CYS A 16 27.22 -16.40 -2.44
C CYS A 16 27.28 -15.05 -1.72
N THR A 17 28.42 -14.37 -1.68
CA THR A 17 28.51 -13.03 -1.06
C THR A 17 27.66 -12.00 -1.79
N VAL A 18 27.66 -11.99 -3.13
CA VAL A 18 26.81 -11.07 -3.90
C VAL A 18 25.33 -11.33 -3.64
N VAL A 19 24.91 -12.60 -3.62
CA VAL A 19 23.52 -12.98 -3.32
C VAL A 19 23.12 -12.57 -1.90
N VAL A 20 23.98 -12.82 -0.91
CA VAL A 20 23.73 -12.41 0.49
C VAL A 20 23.62 -10.89 0.60
N VAL A 21 24.49 -10.12 -0.04
CA VAL A 21 24.42 -8.65 -0.03
C VAL A 21 23.13 -8.17 -0.68
N ILE A 22 22.70 -8.75 -1.80
CA ILE A 22 21.43 -8.40 -2.45
C ILE A 22 20.24 -8.69 -1.53
N LEU A 23 20.23 -9.86 -0.86
CA LEU A 23 19.17 -10.21 0.09
C LEU A 23 19.14 -9.30 1.31
N VAL A 24 20.31 -8.96 1.87
CA VAL A 24 20.45 -8.02 2.98
C VAL A 24 19.97 -6.64 2.57
N VAL A 25 20.39 -6.12 1.41
CA VAL A 25 19.89 -4.82 0.92
C VAL A 25 18.38 -4.86 0.73
N ARG A 26 17.82 -5.91 0.12
CA ARG A 26 16.37 -6.06 -0.04
C ARG A 26 15.63 -6.12 1.30
N PHE A 27 16.21 -6.77 2.30
CA PHE A 27 15.62 -6.90 3.63
C PHE A 27 15.74 -5.62 4.47
N TYR A 28 16.89 -4.93 4.44
CA TYR A 28 17.10 -3.70 5.19
C TYR A 28 16.46 -2.46 4.54
N VAL A 29 16.32 -2.43 3.22
CA VAL A 29 15.69 -1.32 2.48
C VAL A 29 14.18 -1.51 2.35
N SER A 30 13.63 -2.67 2.75
CA SER A 30 12.18 -2.83 2.92
C SER A 30 11.82 -2.53 4.37
N PRO A 31 11.50 -1.28 4.75
CA PRO A 31 10.83 -1.08 6.02
C PRO A 31 9.55 -1.90 5.95
N LEU A 32 9.49 -2.94 6.78
CA LEU A 32 8.27 -3.65 7.08
C LEU A 32 7.30 -2.58 7.63
N GLN A 33 6.48 -1.98 6.77
CA GLN A 33 5.39 -1.11 7.18
C GLN A 33 4.30 -1.99 7.80
N LEU A 34 4.65 -2.64 8.91
CA LEU A 34 3.74 -3.40 9.76
C LEU A 34 3.14 -2.44 10.80
N GLY A 35 2.68 -1.27 10.34
CA GLY A 35 1.66 -0.54 11.08
C GLY A 35 0.39 -1.36 10.94
N ALA A 36 -0.29 -1.67 12.04
CA ALA A 36 -1.64 -2.20 11.98
C ALA A 36 -2.52 -1.12 11.33
N ALA A 37 -2.61 -1.16 10.01
CA ALA A 37 -3.35 -0.22 9.20
C ALA A 37 -4.81 -0.29 9.66
N THR A 38 -5.28 0.77 10.31
CA THR A 38 -6.68 0.88 10.70
C THR A 38 -7.42 1.24 9.44
N ARG A 39 -8.12 0.26 8.86
CA ARG A 39 -8.76 0.39 7.55
C ARG A 39 -9.49 1.72 7.41
N GLY A 40 -9.13 2.48 6.39
CA GLY A 40 -9.75 3.77 6.10
C GLY A 40 -9.28 4.93 6.98
N MET A 41 -8.22 4.77 7.76
CA MET A 41 -7.60 5.88 8.49
C MET A 41 -6.64 6.64 7.58
N ILE A 42 -6.82 7.95 7.50
CA ILE A 42 -5.89 8.84 6.79
C ILE A 42 -4.70 9.15 7.71
N ASP A 43 -3.51 8.70 7.33
CA ASP A 43 -2.28 8.94 8.07
C ASP A 43 -1.70 10.33 7.80
N GLY A 44 -1.91 10.86 6.59
CA GLY A 44 -1.43 12.17 6.19
C GLY A 44 -1.94 12.64 4.83
N ILE A 45 -1.76 13.94 4.56
CA ILE A 45 -2.08 14.58 3.28
C ILE A 45 -0.83 15.29 2.79
N LEU A 46 -0.45 15.03 1.53
CA LEU A 46 0.53 15.80 0.80
C LEU A 46 -0.22 16.74 -0.16
N PHE A 47 -0.19 18.03 0.13
CA PHE A 47 -0.88 19.04 -0.67
C PHE A 47 0.12 20.01 -1.32
N THR A 48 0.09 20.08 -2.64
CA THR A 48 0.82 21.08 -3.44
C THR A 48 -0.14 21.78 -4.41
N PRO A 49 0.11 23.06 -4.78
CA PRO A 49 -0.67 23.70 -5.83
C PRO A 49 -0.57 22.88 -7.13
N GLY A 50 -1.67 22.25 -7.54
CA GLY A 50 -1.76 21.42 -8.74
C GLY A 50 -1.58 19.91 -8.54
N THR A 51 -1.19 19.44 -7.36
CA THR A 51 -1.16 18.00 -7.05
C THR A 51 -1.43 17.74 -5.58
N SER A 52 -2.39 16.87 -5.31
CA SER A 52 -2.73 16.42 -3.96
C SER A 52 -2.70 14.90 -3.89
N SER A 53 -2.28 14.38 -2.75
CA SER A 53 -2.22 12.94 -2.47
C SER A 53 -2.44 12.70 -0.99
N ILE A 54 -2.96 11.53 -0.65
CA ILE A 54 -3.20 11.10 0.73
C ILE A 54 -2.40 9.84 1.01
N LEU A 55 -1.98 9.65 2.26
CA LEU A 55 -1.45 8.38 2.75
C LEU A 55 -2.56 7.70 3.54
N LEU A 56 -3.02 6.55 3.05
CA LEU A 56 -4.09 5.75 3.64
C LEU A 56 -3.69 4.29 3.62
N ASP A 57 -3.69 3.64 4.79
CA ASP A 57 -3.28 2.24 4.96
C ASP A 57 -1.91 1.92 4.32
N GLY A 58 -0.95 2.84 4.45
CA GLY A 58 0.40 2.72 3.86
C GLY A 58 0.46 2.96 2.34
N GLN A 59 -0.65 3.26 1.69
CA GLN A 59 -0.74 3.52 0.26
C GLN A 59 -0.93 5.00 -0.04
N VAL A 60 -0.27 5.49 -1.09
CA VAL A 60 -0.44 6.86 -1.56
C VAL A 60 -1.53 6.88 -2.62
N LEU A 61 -2.63 7.58 -2.34
CA LEU A 61 -3.78 7.70 -3.23
C LEU A 61 -3.95 9.15 -3.71
N LYS A 62 -4.50 9.31 -4.91
CA LYS A 62 -4.83 10.59 -5.55
C LYS A 62 -6.34 10.67 -5.84
N VAL A 63 -6.80 11.84 -6.25
CA VAL A 63 -8.16 12.02 -6.75
C VAL A 63 -8.42 11.09 -7.93
N GLY A 64 -9.51 10.33 -7.86
CA GLY A 64 -9.91 9.30 -8.83
C GLY A 64 -9.38 7.90 -8.53
N ASP A 65 -8.49 7.73 -7.55
CA ASP A 65 -8.06 6.40 -7.14
C ASP A 65 -9.14 5.71 -6.28
N GLU A 66 -9.27 4.40 -6.42
CA GLU A 66 -10.21 3.57 -5.66
C GLU A 66 -9.46 2.61 -4.72
N ILE A 67 -9.91 2.51 -3.47
CA ILE A 67 -9.43 1.52 -2.50
C ILE A 67 -10.62 0.92 -1.75
N TYR A 68 -10.71 -0.41 -1.68
CA TYR A 68 -11.81 -1.11 -0.98
C TYR A 68 -13.23 -0.72 -1.45
N GLY A 69 -13.39 -0.39 -2.73
CA GLY A 69 -14.66 0.11 -3.27
C GLY A 69 -14.94 1.58 -2.98
N VAL A 70 -13.98 2.30 -2.38
CA VAL A 70 -14.09 3.72 -2.04
C VAL A 70 -13.25 4.55 -2.99
N GLU A 71 -13.88 5.46 -3.71
CA GLU A 71 -13.23 6.42 -4.58
C GLU A 71 -12.82 7.68 -3.80
N VAL A 72 -11.60 8.18 -4.06
CA VAL A 72 -11.15 9.49 -3.58
C VAL A 72 -11.66 10.57 -4.52
N VAL A 73 -12.66 11.32 -4.09
CA VAL A 73 -13.28 12.37 -4.93
C VAL A 73 -12.50 13.66 -4.88
N GLU A 74 -12.09 14.07 -3.68
CA GLU A 74 -11.49 15.39 -3.47
C GLU A 74 -10.48 15.34 -2.33
N ILE A 75 -9.38 16.07 -2.48
CA ILE A 75 -8.35 16.20 -1.45
C ILE A 75 -8.08 17.68 -1.24
N ASP A 76 -8.56 18.21 -0.11
CA ASP A 76 -8.20 19.52 0.41
C ASP A 76 -7.02 19.38 1.40
N LYS A 77 -6.44 20.50 1.84
CA LYS A 77 -5.34 20.57 2.82
C LYS A 77 -5.60 19.84 4.13
N ARG A 78 -6.87 19.66 4.53
CA ARG A 78 -7.24 19.05 5.82
C ARG A 78 -8.34 18.01 5.74
N ILE A 79 -9.06 17.98 4.63
CA ILE A 79 -10.27 17.18 4.46
C ILE A 79 -10.13 16.40 3.17
N VAL A 80 -10.52 15.14 3.22
CA VAL A 80 -10.61 14.27 2.05
C VAL A 80 -12.05 13.85 1.90
N THR A 81 -12.56 13.94 0.68
CA THR A 81 -13.92 13.52 0.34
C THR A 81 -13.84 12.18 -0.35
N PHE A 82 -14.59 11.22 0.17
CA PHE A 82 -14.68 9.87 -0.35
C PHE A 82 -16.08 9.57 -0.85
N GLU A 83 -16.19 8.62 -1.77
CA GLU A 83 -17.45 8.12 -2.27
C GLU A 83 -17.45 6.59 -2.37
N LYS A 84 -18.55 5.97 -1.94
CA LYS A 84 -18.79 4.53 -2.09
C LYS A 84 -20.27 4.30 -2.26
N ASN A 85 -20.68 3.54 -3.28
CA ASN A 85 -22.09 3.22 -3.53
C ASN A 85 -23.00 4.46 -3.56
N GLY A 86 -22.51 5.59 -4.08
CA GLY A 86 -23.23 6.87 -4.11
C GLY A 86 -23.35 7.58 -2.76
N LYS A 87 -22.81 7.02 -1.67
CA LYS A 87 -22.65 7.72 -0.38
C LYS A 87 -21.33 8.47 -0.38
N ARG A 88 -21.40 9.77 -0.16
CA ARG A 88 -20.24 10.65 -0.02
C ARG A 88 -20.05 11.06 1.43
N TRP A 89 -18.82 11.07 1.90
CA TRP A 89 -18.47 11.61 3.21
C TRP A 89 -17.11 12.29 3.21
N GLU A 90 -16.90 13.13 4.21
CA GLU A 90 -15.65 13.82 4.47
C GLU A 90 -14.94 13.17 5.65
N GLN A 91 -13.61 13.14 5.61
CA GLN A 91 -12.79 12.65 6.70
C GLN A 91 -11.49 13.44 6.81
N ARG A 92 -11.06 13.71 8.05
CA ARG A 92 -9.81 14.40 8.35
C ARG A 92 -8.69 13.42 8.67
N VAL A 93 -7.46 13.93 8.61
CA VAL A 93 -6.25 13.20 9.03
C VAL A 93 -6.41 12.71 10.48
N ARG A 94 -6.18 11.42 10.71
CA ARG A 94 -6.30 10.73 12.01
C ARG A 94 -7.68 10.84 12.67
N GLU A 95 -8.70 11.21 11.91
CA GLU A 95 -10.08 11.06 12.36
C GLU A 95 -10.46 9.58 12.38
N ARG A 96 -11.40 9.23 13.25
CA ARG A 96 -11.99 7.90 13.27
C ARG A 96 -12.55 7.59 11.87
N PRO A 97 -12.21 6.42 11.28
CA PRO A 97 -12.74 6.04 9.97
C PRO A 97 -14.27 6.02 9.98
N ASN A 98 -14.85 6.48 8.87
CA ASN A 98 -16.29 6.39 8.65
C ASN A 98 -16.75 4.91 8.58
N PRO A 99 -17.88 4.52 9.21
CA PRO A 99 -18.40 3.16 9.09
C PRO A 99 -18.61 2.64 7.65
N ALA A 100 -18.74 3.54 6.66
CA ALA A 100 -18.84 3.19 5.24
C ALA A 100 -17.63 2.38 4.70
N TRP A 101 -16.48 2.44 5.37
CA TRP A 101 -15.31 1.62 5.04
C TRP A 101 -15.59 0.11 5.15
N ASP A 102 -16.45 -0.29 6.09
CA ASP A 102 -16.79 -1.68 6.38
C ASP A 102 -18.07 -2.16 5.68
N GLU A 103 -18.82 -1.26 5.04
CA GLU A 103 -20.01 -1.66 4.26
C GLU A 103 -19.59 -2.61 3.11
N PRO A 104 -20.32 -3.71 2.87
CA PRO A 104 -20.04 -4.59 1.75
C PRO A 104 -20.21 -3.83 0.42
N ASP A 105 -19.37 -4.15 -0.56
CA ASP A 105 -19.57 -3.67 -1.92
C ASP A 105 -20.67 -4.53 -2.57
N PRO A 106 -21.84 -3.98 -2.94
CA PRO A 106 -22.91 -4.72 -3.59
C PRO A 106 -22.48 -5.34 -4.93
N ARG A 107 -21.40 -4.86 -5.56
CA ARG A 107 -20.81 -5.51 -6.75
C ARG A 107 -20.18 -6.87 -6.43
N CYS A 108 -19.84 -7.14 -5.18
CA CYS A 108 -19.17 -8.37 -4.74
C CYS A 108 -20.14 -9.42 -4.17
N GLU A 109 -21.38 -9.06 -3.85
CA GLU A 109 -22.35 -9.92 -3.17
C GLU A 109 -23.12 -10.87 -4.13
N HIS A 110 -23.08 -10.60 -5.44
CA HIS A 110 -23.88 -11.34 -6.44
C HIS A 110 -23.33 -12.73 -6.83
N ASN A 111 -22.31 -13.27 -6.15
CA ASN A 111 -21.69 -14.56 -6.51
C ASN A 111 -21.96 -15.69 -5.50
N ALA A 112 -22.69 -15.45 -4.42
CA ALA A 112 -22.84 -16.44 -3.34
C ALA A 112 -24.12 -17.29 -3.41
N ASP A 113 -25.11 -16.92 -4.23
CA ASP A 113 -26.44 -17.55 -4.23
C ASP A 113 -26.70 -18.50 -5.43
N ASP A 114 -25.67 -18.77 -6.25
CA ASP A 114 -25.80 -19.53 -7.51
C ASP A 114 -25.20 -20.97 -7.42
N LEU A 115 -25.18 -21.57 -6.23
CA LEU A 115 -24.74 -22.96 -5.99
C LEU A 115 -25.81 -23.83 -5.32
#